data_AF-A0A1Y1Q9T9-F1
#
_entry.id   AF-A0A1Y1Q9T9-F1
#
_cell.length_a   1.000
_cell.length_b   1.000
_cell.length_c   1.000
_cell.angle_alpha   90.00
_cell.angle_beta   90.00
_cell.angle_gamma   90.00
#
_symmetry.space_group_name_H-M   'P 1'
#
loop_
_entity.id
_entity.type
_entity.pdbx_description
1 polymer ?
#
loop_
_entity_poly.entity_id
_entity_poly.type
_entity_poly.pdbx_seq_one_letter_code
_entity_poly.pdbx_strand_id
1 'polypeptide(L)'
;VSGYLHTQLAPTDLGSTHAWAEVFLPGAGWKGFDPTIGAIVGTDHIAVAVARLPESVPPVAGTFVGPPGATLTVGVWVTALPA
;
A
#
# COMPACT_ATOMS: atom_id res chain seq x y z
N VAL A 1 -5.41 5.13 -3.15
CA VAL A 1 -5.52 3.70 -2.77
C VAL A 1 -4.40 3.39 -1.80
N SER A 2 -4.71 2.69 -0.73
CA SER A 2 -3.73 2.15 0.22
C SER A 2 -3.70 0.64 0.09
N GLY A 3 -2.51 0.05 0.04
CA GLY A 3 -2.36 -1.38 -0.17
C GLY A 3 -0.92 -1.82 -0.04
N TYR A 4 -0.54 -2.84 -0.81
CA TYR A 4 0.82 -3.35 -0.83
C TYR A 4 1.41 -3.40 -2.24
N LEU A 5 2.74 -3.31 -2.34
CA LEU A 5 3.47 -3.46 -3.59
C LEU A 5 4.46 -4.63 -3.49
N HIS A 6 4.36 -5.57 -4.43
CA HIS A 6 5.38 -6.58 -4.66
C HIS A 6 6.47 -5.99 -5.56
N THR A 7 7.67 -5.75 -5.03
CA THR A 7 8.78 -5.20 -5.82
C THR A 7 10.09 -5.91 -5.51
N GLN A 8 10.91 -6.09 -6.55
CA GLN A 8 12.26 -6.67 -6.41
C GLN A 8 13.29 -5.67 -5.85
N LEU A 9 12.93 -4.39 -5.73
CA LEU A 9 13.87 -3.33 -5.35
C LEU A 9 14.31 -3.38 -3.89
N ALA A 10 13.57 -4.08 -3.01
CA ALA A 10 14.01 -4.29 -1.64
C ALA A 10 13.35 -5.54 -1.01
N PRO A 11 13.93 -6.75 -1.15
CA PRO A 11 13.43 -7.97 -0.52
C PRO A 11 13.43 -7.92 1.02
N THR A 12 14.20 -6.99 1.59
CA THR A 12 14.46 -6.85 3.03
C THR A 12 13.96 -5.54 3.63
N ASP A 13 13.45 -4.60 2.83
CA ASP A 13 12.89 -3.37 3.42
C ASP A 13 11.50 -3.68 3.98
N LEU A 14 11.44 -3.63 5.30
CA LEU A 14 10.21 -3.61 6.09
C LEU A 14 9.38 -2.41 5.64
N GLY A 15 8.43 -2.63 4.74
CA GLY A 15 7.68 -1.51 4.16
C GLY A 15 6.80 -1.89 2.99
N SER A 16 6.19 -3.09 2.97
CA SER A 16 5.36 -3.47 1.83
C SER A 16 4.11 -2.60 1.67
N THR A 17 3.78 -1.74 2.65
CA THR A 17 2.71 -0.75 2.52
C THR A 17 3.03 0.24 1.42
N HIS A 18 2.10 0.41 0.50
CA HIS A 18 2.25 1.30 -0.63
C HIS A 18 0.96 2.07 -0.89
N ALA A 19 1.09 3.19 -1.61
CA ALA A 19 -0.04 4.00 -2.01
C ALA A 19 0.11 4.47 -3.46
N TRP A 20 -1.02 4.50 -4.17
CA TRP A 20 -1.12 5.00 -5.53
C TRP A 20 -2.44 5.74 -5.74
N ALA A 21 -2.57 6.44 -6.87
CA ALA A 21 -3.78 7.15 -7.25
C ALA A 21 -4.56 6.36 -8.30
N GLU A 22 -5.89 6.45 -8.28
CA GLU A 22 -6.74 5.92 -9.34
C GLU A 22 -7.58 7.02 -9.96
N VAL A 23 -7.79 6.92 -11.27
CA VAL A 23 -8.62 7.83 -12.06
C VAL A 23 -9.69 7.00 -12.77
N PHE A 24 -10.95 7.43 -12.65
CA PHE A 24 -12.03 6.85 -13.45
C PHE A 24 -12.02 7.44 -14.84
N LEU A 25 -11.90 6.59 -15.85
CA LEU A 25 -11.96 6.95 -17.26
C LEU A 25 -13.24 6.37 -17.87
N PRO A 26 -14.11 7.19 -18.51
CA PRO A 26 -15.29 6.68 -19.20
C PRO A 26 -14.94 5.56 -20.19
N GLY A 27 -15.68 4.44 -20.12
CA GLY A 27 -15.44 3.23 -20.91
C GLY A 27 -14.36 2.31 -20.35
N ALA A 28 -13.21 2.85 -19.92
CA ALA A 28 -12.09 2.04 -19.42
C ALA A 28 -12.17 1.68 -17.92
N GLY A 29 -13.03 2.36 -17.16
CA GLY A 29 -13.19 2.17 -15.71
C GLY A 29 -12.07 2.82 -14.90
N TRP A 30 -11.86 2.35 -13.68
CA TRP A 30 -10.77 2.80 -12.82
C TRP A 30 -9.41 2.32 -13.34
N LYS A 31 -8.45 3.25 -13.41
CA LYS A 31 -7.05 3.00 -13.76
C LYS A 31 -6.13 3.55 -12.68
N GLY A 32 -5.22 2.72 -12.21
CA GLY A 32 -4.23 3.11 -11.22
C GLY A 32 -2.94 3.63 -11.83
N PHE A 33 -2.36 4.63 -11.18
CA PHE A 33 -1.12 5.29 -11.55
C PHE A 33 -0.24 5.39 -10.31
N ASP A 34 0.99 4.91 -10.44
CA ASP A 34 1.97 4.90 -9.38
C ASP A 34 3.14 5.85 -9.72
N PRO A 35 3.08 7.12 -9.28
CA PRO A 35 4.12 8.09 -9.56
C PRO A 35 5.42 7.78 -8.81
N THR A 36 5.38 6.94 -7.77
CA THR A 36 6.57 6.57 -6.98
C THR A 36 7.54 5.75 -7.82
N ILE A 37 7.01 4.88 -8.70
CA ILE A 37 7.81 4.01 -9.58
C ILE A 37 7.65 4.35 -11.07
N GLY A 38 6.85 5.36 -11.40
CA GLY A 38 6.62 5.80 -12.78
C GLY A 38 5.88 4.78 -13.66
N ALA A 39 4.97 4.00 -13.07
CA ALA A 39 4.28 2.91 -13.76
C ALA A 39 2.75 3.00 -13.66
N ILE A 40 2.07 2.32 -14.58
CA ILE A 40 0.65 1.97 -14.44
C ILE A 40 0.54 0.81 -13.45
N VAL A 41 -0.49 0.88 -12.61
CA VAL A 41 -0.78 -0.13 -11.59
C VAL A 41 -1.09 -1.47 -12.25
N GLY A 42 -0.46 -2.53 -11.74
CA GLY A 42 -0.55 -3.88 -12.28
C GLY A 42 -0.83 -4.92 -11.19
N THR A 43 -0.55 -6.19 -11.49
CA THR A 43 -0.77 -7.32 -10.58
C THR A 43 0.09 -7.26 -9.32
N ASP A 44 1.20 -6.52 -9.37
CA ASP A 44 2.09 -6.33 -8.23
C ASP A 44 1.53 -5.33 -7.20
N HIS A 45 0.44 -4.62 -7.51
CA HIS A 45 -0.25 -3.70 -6.60
C HIS A 45 -1.48 -4.37 -5.99
N ILE A 46 -1.39 -4.73 -4.71
CA ILE A 46 -2.47 -5.38 -3.98
C ILE A 46 -3.28 -4.33 -3.21
N ALA A 47 -4.45 -3.96 -3.73
CA ALA A 47 -5.33 -2.98 -3.08
C ALA A 47 -5.92 -3.53 -1.78
N VAL A 48 -5.87 -2.74 -0.70
CA VAL A 48 -6.51 -3.07 0.59
C VAL A 48 -7.68 -2.14 0.87
N ALA A 49 -7.52 -0.84 0.63
CA ALA A 49 -8.57 0.15 0.85
C ALA A 49 -8.51 1.31 -0.16
N VAL A 50 -9.68 1.82 -0.56
CA VAL A 50 -9.82 2.93 -1.50
C VAL A 50 -10.70 4.00 -0.88
N ALA A 51 -10.22 5.25 -0.88
CA ALA A 51 -11.00 6.41 -0.54
C ALA A 51 -10.57 7.61 -1.39
N ARG A 52 -11.44 8.62 -1.46
CA ARG A 52 -11.16 9.89 -2.14
C ARG A 52 -10.00 10.65 -1.50
N LEU A 53 -9.90 10.58 -0.18
CA LEU A 53 -8.94 11.32 0.63
C LEU A 53 -7.98 10.32 1.30
N PRO A 54 -6.65 10.51 1.20
CA PRO A 54 -5.68 9.58 1.75
C PRO A 54 -5.81 9.42 3.27
N GLU A 55 -6.17 10.48 3.98
CA GLU A 55 -6.43 10.46 5.43
C GLU A 55 -7.60 9.57 5.85
N SER A 56 -8.45 9.11 4.91
CA SER A 56 -9.54 8.19 5.18
C SER A 56 -9.13 6.71 5.11
N VAL A 57 -7.93 6.40 4.60
CA VAL A 57 -7.40 5.03 4.46
C VAL A 57 -5.93 4.91 4.91
N PRO A 58 -5.55 5.46 6.08
CA PRO A 58 -4.21 5.26 6.59
C PRO A 58 -4.00 3.78 6.97
N PRO A 59 -2.80 3.21 6.77
CA PRO A 59 -2.50 1.85 7.19
C PRO A 59 -2.56 1.68 8.73
N VAL A 60 -2.29 2.75 9.48
CA VAL A 60 -2.41 2.83 10.94
C VAL A 60 -2.94 4.22 11.33
N ALA A 61 -3.92 4.29 12.24
CA ALA A 61 -4.45 5.55 12.77
C ALA A 61 -4.81 5.44 14.26
N GLY A 62 -4.83 6.59 14.94
CA GLY A 62 -5.20 6.70 16.36
C GLY A 62 -4.01 7.08 17.25
N THR A 63 -4.21 6.94 18.56
CA THR A 63 -3.21 7.21 19.59
C THR A 63 -3.09 6.00 20.52
N PHE A 64 -1.90 5.80 21.08
CA PHE A 64 -1.62 4.74 22.05
C PHE A 64 -1.16 5.37 23.38
N VAL A 65 -1.70 4.86 24.49
CA VAL A 65 -1.27 5.21 25.86
C VAL A 65 -0.86 3.91 26.56
N GLY A 66 0.40 3.82 26.98
CA GLY A 66 0.96 2.62 27.58
C GLY A 66 2.08 2.90 28.57
N PRO A 67 2.60 1.86 29.25
CA PRO A 67 3.69 2.01 30.20
C PRO A 67 4.97 2.51 29.53
N PRO A 68 5.89 3.16 30.28
CA PRO A 68 7.21 3.51 29.77
C PRO A 68 7.94 2.28 29.20
N GLY A 69 8.56 2.44 28.03
CA GLY A 69 9.29 1.36 27.38
C GLY A 69 8.44 0.40 26.53
N ALA A 70 7.14 0.67 26.33
CA ALA A 70 6.33 -0.09 25.38
C ALA A 70 6.88 0.05 23.95
N THR A 71 7.02 -1.07 23.25
CA THR A 71 7.45 -1.13 21.85
C THR A 71 6.49 -2.01 21.05
N LEU A 72 6.31 -1.66 19.77
CA LEU A 72 5.59 -2.47 18.80
C LEU A 72 6.45 -2.57 17.54
N THR A 73 6.71 -3.81 17.11
CA THR A 73 7.38 -4.08 15.84
C THR A 73 6.36 -4.67 14.88
N VAL A 74 6.19 -4.04 13.72
CA VAL A 74 5.29 -4.49 12.66
C VAL A 74 6.13 -4.72 11.40
N GLY A 75 5.93 -5.88 10.79
CA GLY A 75 6.50 -6.22 9.48
C GLY A 75 5.39 -6.74 8.56
N VAL A 76 5.48 -6.37 7.28
CA VAL A 76 4.61 -6.90 6.23
C VAL A 76 5.49 -7.37 5.09
N TRP A 77 5.17 -8.55 4.56
CA TRP A 77 5.86 -9.15 3.43
C TRP A 77 4.83 -9.55 2.37
N VAL A 78 5.18 -9.28 1.11
CA VAL A 78 4.42 -9.79 -0.03
C VAL A 78 5.30 -10.83 -0.72
N THR A 79 4.73 -12.01 -0.95
CA THR A 79 5.44 -13.13 -1.57
C THR A 79 4.63 -13.63 -2.77
N ALA A 80 5.28 -13.74 -3.92
CA ALA A 80 4.68 -14.38 -5.09
C ALA A 80 4.44 -15.88 -4.81
N LEU A 81 3.23 -16.36 -5.09
CA LEU A 81 2.91 -17.78 -4.98
C LEU A 81 3.35 -18.54 -6.24
N PRO A 82 3.81 -19.80 -6.10
CA PRO A 82 4.02 -20.67 -7.26
C PRO A 82 2.73 -20.83 -8.08
N ALA A 83 2.91 -21.03 -9.39
CA ALA A 83 1.81 -21.37 -10.31
C ALA A 83 1.29 -22.80 -10.08
#